data_AF-A0A7J9HVD0-F1
#
_entry.id   AF-A0A7J9HVD0-F1
#
_cell.length_a   1.000
_cell.length_b   1.000
_cell.length_c   1.000
_cell.angle_alpha   90.00
_cell.angle_beta   90.00
_cell.angle_gamma   90.00
#
_symmetry.space_group_name_H-M   'P 1'
#
loop_
_entity.id
_entity.type
_entity.pdbx_description
1 polymer ?
#
loop_
_entity_poly.entity_id
_entity_poly.type
_entity_poly.pdbx_seq_one_letter_code
_entity_poly.pdbx_strand_id
1 'polypeptide(L)'
;MGTHSSSSSFSALQSYLQALAQTPRRLASRAPSVSSSYEELSRVKARSGSDMQRTLRWFDLVGLGIGGMVGAGVFVTTGRASRLYAGPAIVVSYAIAGLCALLSAFCYTEFAVHIPVAGGAFSYLRITFGEFAAFLTGANLITEYVMSNAAVSRGLTSYMGAAMGISTTKWRFILPLLPNGFNEIDLVAPAI
;
A
#
# COMPACT_ATOMS: atom_id res chain seq x y z
N MET A 1 -20.52 -46.10 -9.13
CA MET A 1 -19.54 -46.17 -8.03
C MET A 1 -18.25 -45.52 -8.51
N GLY A 2 -18.10 -44.20 -8.29
CA GLY A 2 -16.97 -43.41 -8.76
C GLY A 2 -16.79 -42.27 -7.77
N THR A 3 -15.83 -42.43 -6.87
CA THR A 3 -15.58 -41.58 -5.71
C THR A 3 -14.95 -40.25 -6.14
N HIS A 4 -15.73 -39.17 -6.13
CA HIS A 4 -15.16 -37.82 -6.09
C HIS A 4 -14.64 -37.57 -4.67
N SER A 5 -13.38 -37.93 -4.42
CA SER A 5 -12.65 -37.50 -3.23
C SER A 5 -12.33 -36.01 -3.39
N SER A 6 -13.09 -35.19 -2.68
CA SER A 6 -12.74 -33.79 -2.40
C SER A 6 -11.51 -33.80 -1.50
N SER A 7 -10.32 -33.92 -2.09
CA SER A 7 -9.05 -33.88 -1.37
C SER A 7 -8.66 -32.43 -1.09
N SER A 8 -8.56 -32.14 0.20
CA SER A 8 -8.18 -30.89 0.84
C SER A 8 -6.95 -30.24 0.19
N SER A 9 -7.16 -29.30 -0.73
CA SER A 9 -6.08 -28.50 -1.34
C SER A 9 -5.33 -27.61 -0.33
N PHE A 10 -5.82 -27.49 0.91
CA PHE A 10 -5.38 -26.52 1.90
C PHE A 10 -4.55 -27.07 3.07
N SER A 11 -4.24 -28.38 3.12
CA SER A 11 -3.60 -28.98 4.32
C SER A 11 -2.12 -29.37 4.18
N ALA A 12 -1.52 -29.30 2.99
CA ALA A 12 -0.13 -29.72 2.80
C ALA A 12 0.82 -28.54 2.55
N LEU A 13 1.79 -28.34 3.43
CA LEU A 13 2.90 -27.37 3.23
C LEU A 13 3.65 -27.64 1.90
N GLN A 14 3.62 -28.89 1.45
CA GLN A 14 4.16 -29.34 0.18
C GLN A 14 3.37 -28.88 -1.05
N SER A 15 2.05 -28.69 -0.96
CA SER A 15 1.25 -28.11 -2.05
C SER A 15 1.49 -26.60 -2.16
N TYR A 16 1.71 -25.90 -1.04
CA TYR A 16 2.16 -24.50 -1.05
C TYR A 16 3.56 -24.34 -1.63
N LEU A 17 4.51 -25.21 -1.25
CA LEU A 17 5.87 -25.19 -1.82
C LEU A 17 5.86 -25.52 -3.32
N GLN A 18 5.06 -26.48 -3.76
CA GLN A 18 4.89 -26.78 -5.19
C GLN A 18 4.18 -25.65 -5.94
N ALA A 19 3.22 -24.96 -5.32
CA ALA A 19 2.57 -23.79 -5.90
C ALA A 19 3.55 -22.61 -6.03
N LEU A 20 4.36 -22.33 -5.00
CA LEU A 20 5.45 -21.35 -5.03
C LEU A 20 6.48 -21.69 -6.12
N ALA A 21 6.88 -22.95 -6.23
CA ALA A 21 7.81 -23.42 -7.27
C ALA A 21 7.25 -23.29 -8.70
N GLN A 22 5.92 -23.35 -8.88
CA GLN A 22 5.26 -23.15 -10.18
C GLN A 22 4.93 -21.68 -10.48
N THR A 23 5.03 -20.79 -9.49
CA THR A 23 4.75 -19.35 -9.62
C THR A 23 5.62 -18.66 -10.68
N PRO A 24 6.94 -18.88 -10.77
CA PRO A 24 7.76 -18.21 -11.80
C PRO A 24 7.41 -18.66 -13.23
N ARG A 25 7.04 -19.93 -13.43
CA ARG A 25 6.62 -20.44 -14.75
C ARG A 25 5.28 -19.87 -15.20
N ARG A 26 4.33 -19.67 -14.28
CA ARG A 26 3.03 -19.03 -14.58
C ARG A 26 3.15 -17.54 -14.83
N LEU A 27 4.11 -16.88 -14.16
CA LEU A 27 4.44 -15.48 -14.43
C LEU A 27 5.11 -15.32 -15.81
N ALA A 28 6.07 -16.19 -16.14
CA ALA A 28 6.78 -16.16 -17.42
C ALA A 28 5.86 -16.43 -18.63
N SER A 29 4.87 -17.30 -18.48
CA SER A 29 3.89 -17.57 -19.55
C SER A 29 2.82 -16.50 -19.71
N ARG A 30 2.58 -15.68 -18.68
CA ARG A 30 1.66 -14.52 -18.73
C ARG A 30 2.35 -13.21 -19.10
N ALA A 31 3.67 -13.12 -18.96
CA ALA A 31 4.46 -11.96 -19.36
C ALA A 31 4.26 -11.49 -20.81
N PRO A 32 4.05 -12.36 -21.83
CA PRO A 32 3.81 -11.90 -23.20
C PRO A 32 2.32 -11.67 -23.52
N SER A 33 1.39 -11.97 -22.60
CA SER A 33 -0.04 -11.78 -22.83
C SER A 33 -0.42 -10.31 -22.64
N VAL A 34 -0.14 -9.49 -23.65
CA VAL A 34 -0.85 -8.21 -23.86
C VAL A 34 -2.28 -8.56 -24.27
N SER A 35 -3.11 -9.00 -23.32
CA SER A 35 -4.54 -9.11 -23.58
C SER A 35 -5.10 -7.70 -23.78
N SER A 36 -5.89 -7.53 -24.84
CA SER A 36 -6.42 -6.25 -25.31
C SER A 36 -6.93 -5.39 -24.14
N SER A 37 -6.38 -4.17 -24.02
CA SER A 37 -6.67 -3.20 -22.97
C SER A 37 -8.18 -3.02 -22.70
N TYR A 38 -9.02 -3.17 -23.73
CA TYR A 38 -10.48 -3.06 -23.65
C TYR A 38 -11.15 -4.26 -22.94
N GLU A 39 -10.61 -5.46 -23.13
CA GLU A 39 -11.12 -6.69 -22.50
C GLU A 39 -10.69 -6.78 -21.03
N GLU A 40 -9.49 -6.27 -20.71
CA GLU A 40 -9.07 -6.13 -19.31
C GLU A 40 -9.85 -5.05 -18.57
N LEU A 41 -10.14 -3.91 -19.22
CA LEU A 41 -11.02 -2.87 -18.67
C LEU A 41 -12.43 -3.41 -18.36
N SER A 42 -13.02 -4.19 -19.27
CA SER A 42 -14.35 -4.78 -19.07
C SER A 42 -14.34 -5.84 -17.96
N ARG A 43 -13.28 -6.67 -17.86
CA ARG A 43 -13.10 -7.63 -16.76
C ARG A 43 -12.89 -6.96 -15.41
N VAL A 44 -12.07 -5.90 -15.33
CA VAL A 44 -11.84 -5.15 -14.07
C VAL A 44 -13.12 -4.46 -13.62
N LYS A 45 -13.88 -3.88 -14.57
CA LYS A 45 -15.20 -3.32 -14.29
C LYS A 45 -16.19 -4.39 -13.83
N ALA A 46 -16.20 -5.56 -14.45
CA ALA A 46 -17.05 -6.69 -14.04
C ALA A 46 -16.67 -7.23 -12.64
N ARG A 47 -15.37 -7.25 -12.29
CA ARG A 47 -14.90 -7.64 -10.95
C ARG A 47 -15.14 -6.59 -9.87
N SER A 48 -15.23 -5.31 -10.23
CA SER A 48 -15.46 -4.21 -9.27
C SER A 48 -16.86 -4.16 -8.68
N GLY A 49 -17.73 -5.12 -9.02
CA GLY A 49 -19.13 -5.15 -8.58
C GLY A 49 -19.92 -4.05 -9.28
N SER A 50 -20.58 -4.39 -10.39
CA SER A 50 -21.45 -3.46 -11.13
C SER A 50 -22.72 -3.03 -10.38
N ASP A 51 -22.85 -3.37 -9.09
CA ASP A 51 -24.08 -3.21 -8.30
C ASP A 51 -23.91 -2.37 -7.02
N MET A 52 -22.81 -1.60 -6.91
CA MET A 52 -22.69 -0.59 -5.84
C MET A 52 -23.43 0.70 -6.22
N GLN A 53 -24.35 1.13 -5.34
CA GLN A 53 -25.01 2.43 -5.42
C GLN A 53 -23.98 3.55 -5.31
N ARG A 54 -23.99 4.49 -6.27
CA ARG A 54 -23.12 5.68 -6.26
C ARG A 54 -23.63 6.70 -5.23
N THR A 55 -23.23 6.54 -3.98
CA THR A 55 -23.63 7.43 -2.87
C THR A 55 -22.60 8.51 -2.54
N LEU A 56 -21.35 8.34 -2.99
CA LEU A 56 -20.24 9.23 -2.67
C LEU A 56 -20.28 10.52 -3.51
N ARG A 57 -20.49 11.68 -2.87
CA ARG A 57 -20.46 12.99 -3.54
C ARG A 57 -19.03 13.53 -3.60
N TRP A 58 -18.84 14.61 -4.34
CA TRP A 58 -17.51 15.21 -4.50
C TRP A 58 -16.88 15.65 -3.16
N PHE A 59 -17.70 16.14 -2.22
CA PHE A 59 -17.23 16.52 -0.88
C PHE A 59 -16.70 15.32 -0.10
N ASP A 60 -17.39 14.17 -0.20
CA ASP A 60 -16.99 12.94 0.47
C ASP A 60 -15.68 12.40 -0.12
N LEU A 61 -15.50 12.52 -1.44
CA LEU A 61 -14.25 12.18 -2.13
C LEU A 61 -13.07 13.06 -1.71
N VAL A 62 -13.30 14.38 -1.59
CA VAL A 62 -12.27 15.31 -1.09
C VAL A 62 -11.95 14.99 0.37
N GLY A 63 -12.96 14.74 1.20
CA GLY A 63 -12.79 14.34 2.60
C GLY A 63 -12.00 13.03 2.73
N LEU A 64 -12.29 12.04 1.90
CA LEU A 64 -11.56 10.78 1.83
C LEU A 64 -10.10 11.00 1.41
N GLY A 65 -9.85 11.85 0.43
CA GLY A 65 -8.48 12.20 -0.01
C GLY A 65 -7.68 12.89 1.09
N ILE A 66 -8.25 13.88 1.77
CA ILE A 66 -7.59 14.59 2.87
C ILE A 66 -7.33 13.63 4.04
N GLY A 67 -8.33 12.81 4.40
CA GLY A 67 -8.21 11.81 5.48
C GLY A 67 -7.16 10.73 5.18
N GLY A 68 -6.99 10.35 3.91
CA GLY A 68 -5.94 9.42 3.49
C GLY A 68 -4.53 10.01 3.52
N MET A 69 -4.38 11.32 3.28
CA MET A 69 -3.06 11.99 3.28
C MET A 69 -2.61 12.46 4.68
N VAL A 70 -3.54 12.91 5.52
CA VAL A 70 -3.23 13.44 6.86
C VAL A 70 -3.14 12.29 7.85
N GLY A 71 -1.92 11.85 8.16
CA GLY A 71 -1.66 10.77 9.12
C GLY A 71 -0.53 11.06 10.10
N ALA A 72 -0.17 10.03 10.88
CA ALA A 72 0.90 10.09 11.88
C ALA A 72 2.26 10.54 11.29
N GLY A 73 2.46 10.31 9.99
CA GLY A 73 3.67 10.69 9.27
C GLY A 73 4.00 12.17 9.37
N VAL A 74 3.04 13.07 9.14
CA VAL A 74 3.30 14.53 9.17
C VAL A 74 3.68 14.98 10.59
N PHE A 75 3.01 14.46 11.62
CA PHE A 75 3.26 14.92 12.99
C PHE A 75 4.64 14.46 13.52
N VAL A 76 5.08 13.24 13.19
CA VAL A 76 6.38 12.71 13.69
C VAL A 76 7.55 13.16 12.80
N THR A 77 7.39 13.06 11.48
CA THR A 77 8.53 13.26 10.56
C THR A 77 8.89 14.74 10.44
N THR A 78 7.92 15.67 10.50
CA THR A 78 8.17 17.10 10.43
C THR A 78 9.10 17.57 11.56
N GLY A 79 8.88 17.13 12.79
CA GLY A 79 9.71 17.49 13.93
C GLY A 79 11.16 16.99 13.81
N ARG A 80 11.32 15.74 13.34
CA ARG A 80 12.64 15.16 13.08
C ARG A 80 13.34 15.86 11.90
N ALA A 81 12.61 16.14 10.84
CA ALA A 81 13.14 16.78 9.65
C ALA A 81 13.57 18.22 9.90
N SER A 82 12.82 18.97 10.70
CA SER A 82 13.18 20.33 11.10
C SER A 82 14.44 20.31 11.97
N ARG A 83 14.53 19.37 12.92
CA ARG A 83 15.69 19.29 13.82
C ARG A 83 16.98 18.84 13.13
N LEU A 84 16.90 17.91 12.17
CA LEU A 84 18.08 17.25 11.58
C LEU A 84 18.51 17.80 10.22
N TYR A 85 17.60 18.37 9.42
CA TYR A 85 17.90 18.74 8.03
C TYR A 85 17.66 20.23 7.74
N ALA A 86 16.43 20.71 7.88
CA ALA A 86 16.02 22.00 7.29
C ALA A 86 15.96 23.17 8.29
N GLY A 87 15.87 22.91 9.59
CA GLY A 87 15.68 23.97 10.59
C GLY A 87 14.41 24.79 10.32
N PRO A 88 14.47 26.13 10.44
CA PRO A 88 13.35 27.03 10.13
C PRO A 88 12.94 27.02 8.65
N ALA A 89 13.83 26.60 7.74
CA ALA A 89 13.57 26.59 6.30
C ALA A 89 12.71 25.41 5.82
N ILE A 90 12.20 24.57 6.74
CA ILE A 90 11.36 23.41 6.41
C ILE A 90 10.10 23.79 5.59
N VAL A 91 9.59 25.00 5.77
CA VAL A 91 8.43 25.53 5.02
C VAL A 91 8.74 25.58 3.51
N VAL A 92 9.96 25.98 3.13
CA VAL A 92 10.38 26.02 1.73
C VAL A 92 10.47 24.60 1.16
N SER A 93 11.00 23.65 1.93
CA SER A 93 11.03 22.24 1.52
C SER A 93 9.63 21.66 1.30
N TYR A 94 8.67 21.98 2.18
CA TYR A 94 7.28 21.57 1.98
C TYR A 94 6.61 22.25 0.79
N ALA A 95 6.93 23.52 0.50
CA ALA A 95 6.40 24.22 -0.67
C ALA A 95 6.85 23.55 -1.98
N ILE A 96 8.14 23.19 -2.07
CA ILE A 96 8.68 22.49 -3.24
C ILE A 96 8.08 21.08 -3.35
N ALA A 97 8.01 20.33 -2.25
CA ALA A 97 7.39 19.00 -2.24
C ALA A 97 5.91 19.05 -2.64
N GLY A 98 5.17 20.07 -2.17
CA GLY A 98 3.78 20.31 -2.54
C GLY A 98 3.61 20.62 -4.03
N LEU A 99 4.51 21.42 -4.62
CA LEU A 99 4.48 21.69 -6.06
C LEU A 99 4.71 20.42 -6.89
N CYS A 100 5.66 19.57 -6.51
CA CYS A 100 5.89 18.27 -7.16
C CYS A 100 4.68 17.34 -7.02
N ALA A 101 4.03 17.32 -5.86
CA ALA A 101 2.81 16.55 -5.63
C ALA A 101 1.63 17.05 -6.48
N LEU A 102 1.47 18.37 -6.64
CA LEU A 102 0.44 18.96 -7.50
C LEU A 102 0.62 18.57 -8.97
N LEU A 103 1.86 18.64 -9.48
CA LEU A 103 2.17 18.20 -10.84
C LEU A 103 1.84 16.72 -11.04
N SER A 104 2.20 15.88 -10.06
CA SER A 104 1.87 14.44 -10.09
C SER A 104 0.35 14.20 -10.04
N ALA A 105 -0.38 14.99 -9.24
CA ALA A 105 -1.83 14.88 -9.13
C ALA A 105 -2.54 15.24 -10.45
N PHE A 106 -2.03 16.21 -11.22
CA PHE A 106 -2.56 16.51 -12.54
C PHE A 106 -2.39 15.33 -13.51
N CYS A 107 -1.22 14.69 -13.54
CA CYS A 107 -1.01 13.47 -14.34
C CYS A 107 -1.96 12.34 -13.94
N TYR A 108 -2.18 12.13 -12.63
CA TYR A 108 -3.12 11.13 -12.15
C TYR A 108 -4.59 11.47 -12.49
N THR A 109 -4.94 12.75 -12.52
CA THR A 109 -6.29 13.20 -12.88
C THR A 109 -6.61 12.88 -14.34
N GLU A 110 -5.64 13.08 -15.24
CA GLU A 110 -5.78 12.70 -16.66
C GLU A 110 -6.08 11.21 -16.80
N PHE A 111 -5.32 10.35 -16.12
CA PHE A 111 -5.58 8.91 -16.11
C PHE A 111 -6.93 8.53 -15.48
N ALA A 112 -7.35 9.23 -14.42
CA ALA A 112 -8.63 8.98 -13.76
C ALA A 112 -9.84 9.30 -14.65
N VAL A 113 -9.74 10.35 -15.48
CA VAL A 113 -10.79 10.72 -16.45
C VAL A 113 -10.82 9.73 -17.63
N HIS A 114 -9.67 9.29 -18.11
CA HIS A 114 -9.60 8.35 -19.24
C HIS A 114 -9.99 6.92 -18.87
N ILE A 115 -9.70 6.47 -17.64
CA ILE A 115 -9.89 5.09 -17.21
C ILE A 115 -10.74 5.04 -15.93
N PRO A 116 -12.08 5.18 -16.04
CA PRO A 116 -12.99 5.25 -14.89
C PRO A 116 -13.30 3.85 -14.33
N VAL A 117 -12.28 3.17 -13.82
CA VAL A 117 -12.38 1.86 -13.16
C VAL A 117 -11.83 1.93 -11.74
N ALA A 118 -12.44 1.18 -10.82
CA ALA A 118 -11.93 1.05 -9.46
C ALA A 118 -10.69 0.13 -9.49
N GLY A 119 -9.49 0.72 -9.46
CA GLY A 119 -8.25 -0.07 -9.60
C GLY A 119 -6.93 0.64 -9.33
N GLY A 120 -6.93 1.96 -9.09
CA GLY A 120 -5.73 2.73 -8.75
C GLY A 120 -4.59 2.64 -9.77
N ALA A 121 -3.37 2.97 -9.33
CA ALA A 121 -2.16 3.00 -10.16
C ALA A 121 -1.83 1.65 -10.83
N PHE A 122 -2.15 0.53 -10.17
CA PHE A 122 -1.94 -0.81 -10.72
C PHE A 122 -2.76 -1.07 -11.99
N SER A 123 -4.04 -0.67 -12.02
CA SER A 123 -4.87 -0.82 -13.22
C SER A 123 -4.37 0.03 -14.38
N TYR A 124 -3.93 1.26 -14.12
CA TYR A 124 -3.40 2.15 -15.16
C TYR A 124 -2.16 1.56 -15.82
N LEU A 125 -1.19 1.09 -15.03
CA LEU A 125 0.05 0.51 -15.57
C LEU A 125 -0.18 -0.82 -16.29
N ARG A 126 -1.15 -1.62 -15.84
CA ARG A 126 -1.53 -2.85 -16.53
C ARG A 126 -2.09 -2.61 -17.92
N ILE A 127 -2.82 -1.52 -18.11
CA ILE A 127 -3.42 -1.14 -19.39
C ILE A 127 -2.38 -0.56 -20.35
N THR A 128 -1.42 0.21 -19.85
CA THR A 128 -0.44 0.94 -20.68
C THR A 128 0.85 0.16 -20.95
N PHE A 129 1.38 -0.54 -19.94
CA PHE A 129 2.72 -1.18 -19.98
C PHE A 129 2.68 -2.71 -19.94
N GLY A 130 1.49 -3.31 -19.82
CA GLY A 130 1.30 -4.76 -19.80
C GLY A 130 1.54 -5.42 -18.43
N GLU A 131 1.49 -6.75 -18.42
CA GLU A 131 1.41 -7.55 -17.18
C GLU A 131 2.71 -7.54 -16.35
N PHE A 132 3.89 -7.46 -16.98
CA PHE A 132 5.17 -7.47 -16.26
C PHE A 132 5.40 -6.19 -15.45
N ALA A 133 5.15 -5.02 -16.06
CA ALA A 133 5.21 -3.74 -15.37
C ALA A 133 4.16 -3.66 -14.27
N ALA A 134 2.94 -4.13 -14.54
CA ALA A 134 1.88 -4.21 -13.53
C ALA A 134 2.26 -5.09 -12.34
N PHE A 135 2.90 -6.24 -12.59
CA PHE A 135 3.36 -7.12 -11.51
C PHE A 135 4.40 -6.44 -10.61
N LEU A 136 5.39 -5.77 -11.20
CA LEU A 136 6.41 -5.05 -10.43
C LEU A 136 5.78 -3.92 -9.60
N THR A 137 4.88 -3.14 -10.19
CA THR A 137 4.16 -2.09 -9.45
C THR A 137 3.26 -2.67 -8.38
N GLY A 138 2.55 -3.76 -8.65
CA GLY A 138 1.71 -4.44 -7.65
C GLY A 138 2.54 -4.94 -6.45
N ALA A 139 3.70 -5.55 -6.72
CA ALA A 139 4.63 -5.95 -5.68
C ALA A 139 5.13 -4.74 -4.86
N ASN A 140 5.53 -3.66 -5.53
CA ASN A 140 5.93 -2.42 -4.87
C ASN A 140 4.81 -1.83 -4.01
N LEU A 141 3.58 -1.78 -4.53
CA LEU A 141 2.43 -1.24 -3.81
C LEU A 141 2.15 -2.02 -2.53
N ILE A 142 2.19 -3.35 -2.58
CA ILE A 142 1.98 -4.20 -1.40
C ILE A 142 3.07 -3.93 -0.36
N THR A 143 4.34 -3.88 -0.76
CA THR A 143 5.44 -3.57 0.15
C THR A 143 5.31 -2.17 0.76
N GLU A 144 4.92 -1.18 -0.04
CA GLU A 144 4.69 0.19 0.39
C GLU A 144 3.54 0.27 1.41
N TYR A 145 2.42 -0.40 1.17
CA TYR A 145 1.30 -0.46 2.12
C TYR A 145 1.71 -1.11 3.46
N VAL A 146 2.46 -2.21 3.42
CA VAL A 146 2.97 -2.86 4.63
C VAL A 146 3.91 -1.92 5.41
N MET A 147 4.85 -1.27 4.71
CA MET A 147 5.78 -0.33 5.34
C MET A 147 5.06 0.91 5.90
N SER A 148 4.04 1.41 5.20
CA SER A 148 3.20 2.53 5.63
C SER A 148 2.41 2.19 6.89
N ASN A 149 1.73 1.04 6.92
CA ASN A 149 0.99 0.58 8.10
C ASN A 149 1.92 0.40 9.32
N ALA A 150 3.10 -0.18 9.11
CA ALA A 150 4.11 -0.30 10.16
C ALA A 150 4.58 1.08 10.69
N ALA A 151 4.81 2.04 9.79
CA ALA A 151 5.20 3.40 10.17
C ALA A 151 4.10 4.14 10.95
N VAL A 152 2.84 3.99 10.55
CA VAL A 152 1.68 4.59 11.24
C VAL A 152 1.50 3.98 12.63
N SER A 153 1.60 2.65 12.77
CA SER A 153 1.52 1.96 14.06
C SER A 153 2.60 2.44 15.05
N ARG A 154 3.83 2.61 14.56
CA ARG A 154 4.94 3.15 15.36
C ARG A 154 4.69 4.59 15.79
N GLY A 155 4.17 5.42 14.89
CA GLY A 155 3.77 6.80 15.18
C GLY A 155 2.70 6.85 16.28
N LEU A 156 1.65 6.05 16.15
CA LEU A 156 0.55 5.97 17.12
C LEU A 156 1.04 5.56 18.51
N THR A 157 1.89 4.52 18.60
CA THR A 157 2.45 4.05 19.87
C THR A 157 3.24 5.15 20.58
N SER A 158 4.03 5.93 19.84
CA SER A 158 4.78 7.05 20.41
C SER A 158 3.90 8.17 20.95
N TYR A 159 2.82 8.53 20.23
CA TYR A 159 1.86 9.54 20.69
C TYR A 159 1.02 9.07 21.88
N MET A 160 0.59 7.81 21.86
CA MET A 160 -0.19 7.21 22.94
C MET A 160 0.62 7.13 24.25
N GLY A 161 1.92 6.77 24.17
CA GLY A 161 2.82 6.80 25.32
C GLY A 161 2.98 8.19 25.91
N ALA A 162 3.14 9.22 25.05
CA ALA A 162 3.20 10.60 25.48
C ALA A 162 1.90 11.08 26.14
N ALA A 163 0.73 10.70 25.59
CA ALA A 163 -0.57 11.06 26.14
C ALA A 163 -0.85 10.42 27.52
N MET A 164 -0.38 9.19 27.75
CA MET A 164 -0.55 8.49 29.03
C MET A 164 0.50 8.85 30.09
N GLY A 165 1.54 9.63 29.75
CA GLY A 165 2.62 9.98 30.67
C GLY A 165 3.50 8.78 31.09
N ILE A 166 3.43 7.66 30.36
CA ILE A 166 4.21 6.45 30.60
C ILE A 166 5.35 6.41 29.58
N SER A 167 6.59 6.16 30.02
CA SER A 167 7.73 6.03 29.10
C SER A 167 7.44 4.95 28.05
N THR A 168 7.56 5.30 26.77
CA THR A 168 7.30 4.45 25.59
C THR A 168 8.07 3.13 25.62
N THR A 169 9.07 3.01 26.48
CA THR A 169 9.87 1.80 26.72
C THR A 169 9.06 0.63 27.31
N LYS A 170 7.92 0.87 27.97
CA LYS A 170 7.13 -0.22 28.59
C LYS A 170 6.39 -1.11 27.59
N TRP A 171 6.11 -0.59 26.40
CA TRP A 171 5.39 -1.28 25.31
C TRP A 171 6.34 -1.85 24.24
N ARG A 172 7.65 -1.69 24.44
CA ARG A 172 8.71 -2.11 23.53
C ARG A 172 9.47 -3.27 24.15
N PHE A 173 9.34 -4.46 23.57
CA PHE A 173 10.22 -5.56 23.92
C PHE A 173 11.58 -5.34 23.25
N ILE A 174 12.63 -5.31 24.07
CA ILE A 174 14.02 -5.16 23.63
C ILE A 174 14.57 -6.58 23.42
N LEU A 175 14.73 -7.00 22.16
CA LEU A 175 15.42 -8.22 21.78
C LEU A 175 16.94 -8.00 21.63
N PRO A 176 17.78 -8.43 22.59
CA PRO A 176 19.23 -8.19 22.58
C PRO A 176 19.99 -8.79 21.39
N LEU A 177 19.31 -9.56 20.53
CA LEU A 177 19.86 -10.17 19.32
C LEU A 177 19.92 -9.23 18.11
N LEU A 178 19.17 -8.10 18.10
CA LEU A 178 19.18 -7.16 16.97
C LEU A 178 20.11 -5.95 17.18
N PRO A 179 20.70 -5.41 16.09
CA PRO A 179 21.52 -4.20 16.14
C PRO A 179 20.79 -3.02 16.79
N ASN A 180 21.56 -2.20 17.52
CA ASN A 180 21.06 -0.98 18.17
C ASN A 180 20.29 -0.10 17.17
N GLY A 181 19.01 0.19 17.48
CA GLY A 181 18.08 0.90 16.59
C GLY A 181 16.97 0.04 15.98
N PHE A 182 17.17 -1.29 15.85
CA PHE A 182 16.17 -2.29 15.43
C PHE A 182 15.67 -3.19 16.57
N ASN A 183 16.26 -3.01 17.75
CA ASN A 183 16.04 -3.83 18.94
C ASN A 183 14.67 -3.54 19.61
N GLU A 184 14.02 -2.42 19.31
CA GLU A 184 12.72 -2.05 19.86
C GLU A 184 11.57 -2.55 18.97
N ILE A 185 10.92 -3.65 19.35
CA ILE A 185 9.70 -4.13 18.68
C ILE A 185 8.49 -3.56 19.42
N ASP A 186 7.75 -2.66 18.76
CA ASP A 186 6.46 -2.17 19.26
C ASP A 186 5.41 -3.28 19.16
N LEU A 187 4.75 -3.60 20.27
CA LEU A 187 3.74 -4.67 20.34
C LEU A 187 2.47 -4.38 19.51
N VAL A 188 2.31 -3.14 19.05
CA VAL A 188 1.21 -2.67 18.18
C VAL A 188 1.55 -2.83 16.69
N ALA A 189 2.81 -3.07 16.33
CA ALA A 189 3.25 -3.28 14.95
C ALA A 189 2.67 -4.54 14.24
N PRO A 190 2.40 -5.67 14.92
CA PRO A 190 1.82 -6.85 14.26
C PRO A 190 0.28 -6.82 14.12
N ALA A 191 -0.41 -5.76 14.56
CA ALA A 191 -1.87 -5.71 14.61
C ALA A 191 -2.54 -4.98 13.42
N ILE A 192 -1.80 -4.64 12.37
CA ILE A 192 -2.34 -3.98 11.15
C ILE A 192 -1.96 -4.76 9.90
#